data_AF-A0A8C5RD30-F1
#
_entry.id   AF-A0A8C5RD30-F1
#
_cell.length_a   1.000
_cell.length_b   1.000
_cell.length_c   1.000
_cell.angle_alpha   90.00
_cell.angle_beta   90.00
_cell.angle_gamma   90.00
#
_symmetry.space_group_name_H-M   'P 1'
#
loop_
_entity.id
_entity.type
_entity.pdbx_description
1 polymer ?
#
loop_
_entity_poly.entity_id
_entity_poly.type
_entity_poly.pdbx_seq_one_letter_code
_entity_poly.pdbx_strand_id
1 'polypeptide(L)'
;MCKLNNVTFSLKCLSYVTELTKKRVRLQSSGQTEDEAFQYKRVFPSFTWCVCDFTLELVFDGKKITEDEYLMNSLKCKQGMKIEDHNLPRRCILEYFHSHKCFVFGMPTFPKKLRDLENLADNDLDEEFVAQCKSFCDYIFTKGSVKSVPGGIVVNGRMLGNLAVSYVEAIKSGSVPCMENAVVALAESENTQAVKDAVSKYEAEMNKYARKFPTRTELEFFQLHMECEKFAVELFLERSFKDEGQKHQLLEDHIETFSQTNEDKSFQFCKNLLDELSQTLEKNISENYYMKPGGHKLFFEEKMMIMETYKTKPGRGVKVLHKLGHISMRAGAYIHESWGIIHESWELGHISMRAGGIIHESWGIIHESWGHYP
;
A
#
# COMPACT_ATOMS: atom_id res chain seq x y z
N MET A 1 -51.73 -2.36 -38.19
CA MET A 1 -50.76 -3.46 -37.97
C MET A 1 -49.35 -2.88 -38.02
N CYS A 2 -48.79 -2.48 -36.87
CA CYS A 2 -47.40 -2.00 -36.80
C CYS A 2 -46.46 -3.19 -37.03
N LYS A 3 -45.86 -3.30 -38.21
CA LYS A 3 -44.79 -4.27 -38.43
C LYS A 3 -43.50 -3.66 -37.87
N LEU A 4 -43.02 -4.21 -36.76
CA LEU A 4 -41.71 -4.02 -36.11
C LEU A 4 -40.48 -4.32 -37.02
N ASN A 5 -40.62 -4.21 -38.34
CA ASN A 5 -39.62 -4.69 -39.30
C ASN A 5 -38.29 -3.92 -39.24
N ASN A 6 -38.28 -2.65 -38.81
CA ASN A 6 -37.04 -1.88 -38.62
C ASN A 6 -36.21 -2.34 -37.41
N VAL A 7 -36.84 -2.96 -36.41
CA VAL A 7 -36.14 -3.51 -35.23
C VAL A 7 -35.28 -4.71 -35.61
N THR A 8 -35.69 -5.47 -36.63
CA THR A 8 -34.96 -6.68 -37.09
C THR A 8 -33.58 -6.39 -37.67
N PHE A 9 -33.34 -5.21 -38.25
CA PHE A 9 -32.03 -4.83 -38.78
C PHE A 9 -31.08 -4.36 -37.66
N SER A 10 -31.58 -3.54 -36.74
CA SER A 10 -30.82 -3.07 -35.56
C SER A 10 -30.40 -4.21 -34.63
N LEU A 11 -31.26 -5.21 -34.43
CA LEU A 11 -30.96 -6.36 -33.56
C LEU A 11 -29.94 -7.34 -34.17
N LYS A 12 -29.70 -7.33 -35.49
CA LYS A 12 -28.59 -8.10 -36.08
C LYS A 12 -27.23 -7.55 -35.65
N CYS A 13 -27.09 -6.24 -35.48
CA CYS A 13 -25.89 -5.61 -34.93
C CYS A 13 -25.68 -5.97 -33.45
N LEU A 14 -26.75 -6.31 -32.71
CA LEU A 14 -26.66 -6.83 -31.34
C LEU A 14 -26.15 -8.28 -31.26
N SER A 15 -25.88 -8.95 -32.39
CA SER A 15 -25.08 -10.19 -32.38
C SER A 15 -23.70 -10.00 -31.75
N TYR A 16 -23.17 -8.76 -31.71
CA TYR A 16 -21.95 -8.45 -30.97
C TYR A 16 -22.08 -8.75 -29.48
N VAL A 17 -23.26 -8.52 -28.88
CA VAL A 17 -23.53 -8.86 -27.46
C VAL A 17 -23.38 -10.37 -27.24
N THR A 18 -23.83 -11.17 -28.19
CA THR A 18 -23.67 -12.63 -28.17
C THR A 18 -22.20 -13.05 -28.29
N GLU A 19 -21.44 -12.42 -29.17
CA GLU A 19 -20.01 -12.70 -29.34
C GLU A 19 -19.19 -12.25 -28.13
N LEU A 20 -19.58 -11.15 -27.49
CA LEU A 20 -18.93 -10.60 -26.30
C LEU A 20 -18.86 -11.64 -25.18
N THR A 21 -19.99 -12.23 -24.84
CA THR A 21 -20.11 -13.13 -23.68
C THR A 21 -19.69 -14.56 -23.99
N LYS A 22 -19.71 -14.98 -25.26
CA LYS A 22 -19.29 -16.33 -25.66
C LYS A 22 -17.83 -16.44 -26.03
N LYS A 23 -17.22 -15.38 -26.59
CA LYS A 23 -15.89 -15.50 -27.22
C LYS A 23 -14.91 -14.37 -26.91
N ARG A 24 -15.37 -13.18 -26.49
CA ARG A 24 -14.50 -12.00 -26.38
C ARG A 24 -14.17 -11.57 -24.95
N VAL A 25 -14.95 -12.00 -23.96
CA VAL A 25 -14.71 -11.68 -22.55
C VAL A 25 -14.91 -12.94 -21.72
N ARG A 26 -14.02 -13.18 -20.76
CA ARG A 26 -14.21 -14.16 -19.69
C ARG A 26 -14.33 -13.44 -18.36
N LEU A 27 -15.26 -13.88 -17.52
CA LEU A 27 -15.36 -13.37 -16.16
C LEU A 27 -14.38 -14.06 -15.21
N GLN A 28 -14.23 -15.37 -15.37
CA GLN A 28 -13.39 -16.23 -14.54
C GLN A 28 -12.29 -16.92 -15.35
N SER A 29 -11.20 -17.23 -14.65
CA SER A 29 -10.04 -17.95 -15.20
C SER A 29 -10.28 -19.46 -15.35
N SER A 30 -11.05 -20.06 -14.42
CA SER A 30 -11.50 -21.45 -14.46
C SER A 30 -12.85 -21.57 -15.19
N GLY A 31 -12.99 -22.59 -16.02
CA GLY A 31 -14.21 -22.81 -16.81
C GLY A 31 -15.37 -23.35 -15.98
N GLN A 32 -16.54 -22.72 -16.16
CA GLN A 32 -17.88 -23.16 -15.75
C GLN A 32 -18.19 -23.11 -14.24
N THR A 33 -18.96 -22.08 -13.87
CA THR A 33 -19.93 -22.16 -12.77
C THR A 33 -21.34 -22.23 -13.36
N GLU A 34 -22.26 -22.93 -12.70
CA GLU A 34 -23.66 -23.14 -13.12
C GLU A 34 -24.48 -21.83 -13.29
N ASP A 35 -23.92 -20.66 -12.98
CA ASP A 35 -24.63 -19.37 -13.03
C ASP A 35 -23.80 -18.23 -13.70
N GLU A 36 -23.30 -18.48 -14.91
CA GLU A 36 -22.57 -17.47 -15.71
C GLU A 36 -23.39 -16.17 -15.88
N ALA A 37 -24.69 -16.27 -16.10
CA ALA A 37 -25.57 -15.13 -16.29
C ALA A 37 -25.60 -14.20 -15.06
N PHE A 38 -25.68 -14.77 -13.85
CA PHE A 38 -25.59 -13.99 -12.61
C PHE A 38 -24.25 -13.27 -12.47
N GLN A 39 -23.14 -13.95 -12.80
CA GLN A 39 -21.81 -13.33 -12.76
C GLN A 39 -21.71 -12.16 -13.75
N TYR A 40 -22.28 -12.30 -14.96
CA TYR A 40 -22.35 -11.21 -15.94
C TYR A 40 -23.16 -10.03 -15.40
N LYS A 41 -24.37 -10.25 -14.86
CA LYS A 41 -25.19 -9.17 -14.28
C LYS A 41 -24.47 -8.38 -13.19
N ARG A 42 -23.61 -9.03 -12.41
CA ARG A 42 -22.88 -8.39 -11.33
C ARG A 42 -21.82 -7.40 -11.82
N VAL A 43 -21.28 -7.58 -13.03
CA VAL A 43 -20.14 -6.76 -13.49
C VAL A 43 -20.38 -6.00 -14.79
N PHE A 44 -21.33 -6.44 -15.60
CA PHE A 44 -21.74 -5.72 -16.79
C PHE A 44 -22.43 -4.40 -16.41
N PRO A 45 -22.29 -3.37 -17.25
CA PRO A 45 -22.91 -2.07 -16.99
C PRO A 45 -24.43 -2.15 -17.05
N SER A 46 -25.10 -1.04 -16.73
CA SER A 46 -26.48 -0.84 -17.12
C SER A 46 -26.63 -0.81 -18.63
N PHE A 47 -27.68 -1.44 -19.18
CA PHE A 47 -27.97 -1.38 -20.61
C PHE A 47 -28.94 -0.23 -20.91
N THR A 48 -28.50 0.74 -21.70
CA THR A 48 -29.34 1.83 -22.20
C THR A 48 -29.35 1.81 -23.73
N TRP A 49 -30.52 1.61 -24.33
CA TRP A 49 -30.71 1.62 -25.77
C TRP A 49 -31.27 2.96 -26.22
N CYS A 50 -30.45 3.72 -26.95
CA CYS A 50 -30.86 4.95 -27.61
C CYS A 50 -31.28 4.62 -29.06
N VAL A 51 -32.54 4.86 -29.39
CA VAL A 51 -33.10 4.64 -30.73
C VAL A 51 -33.25 5.99 -31.42
N CYS A 52 -32.29 6.33 -32.27
CA CYS A 52 -32.31 7.57 -33.05
C CYS A 52 -33.30 7.48 -34.22
N ASP A 53 -33.75 8.64 -34.70
CA ASP A 53 -34.65 8.80 -35.85
C ASP A 53 -35.93 7.96 -35.73
N PHE A 54 -36.52 7.94 -34.54
CA PHE A 54 -37.69 7.13 -34.23
C PHE A 54 -38.93 7.68 -34.93
N THR A 55 -39.46 6.90 -35.87
CA THR A 55 -40.63 7.29 -36.69
C THR A 55 -41.92 6.56 -36.32
N LEU A 56 -41.90 5.69 -35.30
CA LEU A 56 -43.07 4.92 -34.90
C LEU A 56 -43.81 5.66 -33.78
N GLU A 57 -45.13 5.50 -33.74
CA GLU A 57 -45.87 5.84 -32.53
C GLU A 57 -45.64 4.76 -31.47
N LEU A 58 -45.43 5.17 -30.21
CA LEU A 58 -45.32 4.28 -29.06
C LEU A 58 -46.69 3.70 -28.69
N VAL A 59 -47.26 2.90 -29.58
CA VAL A 59 -48.55 2.23 -29.44
C VAL A 59 -48.40 0.74 -29.71
N PHE A 60 -48.86 -0.08 -28.77
CA PHE A 60 -48.89 -1.53 -28.88
C PHE A 60 -50.27 -2.05 -28.48
N ASP A 61 -50.88 -2.88 -29.33
CA ASP A 61 -52.26 -3.36 -29.18
C ASP A 61 -53.29 -2.25 -28.88
N GLY A 62 -53.12 -1.10 -29.55
CA GLY A 62 -54.00 0.07 -29.42
C GLY A 62 -53.81 0.88 -28.13
N LYS A 63 -52.83 0.53 -27.28
CA LYS A 63 -52.50 1.25 -26.04
C LYS A 63 -51.18 2.00 -26.19
N LYS A 64 -51.13 3.22 -25.66
CA LYS A 64 -49.87 3.98 -25.53
C LYS A 64 -48.94 3.22 -24.58
N ILE A 65 -47.70 3.05 -24.99
CA ILE A 65 -46.64 2.40 -24.20
C ILE A 65 -45.50 3.38 -23.93
N THR A 66 -44.70 3.06 -22.94
CA THR A 66 -43.42 3.72 -22.66
C THR A 66 -42.31 3.20 -23.57
N GLU A 67 -41.20 3.92 -23.61
CA GLU A 67 -40.00 3.52 -24.35
C GLU A 67 -39.40 2.22 -23.80
N ASP A 68 -39.44 2.06 -22.47
CA ASP A 68 -38.97 0.85 -21.79
C ASP A 68 -39.86 -0.35 -22.14
N GLU A 69 -41.19 -0.17 -22.20
CA GLU A 69 -42.09 -1.20 -22.70
C GLU A 69 -41.86 -1.52 -24.17
N TYR A 70 -41.53 -0.52 -25.00
CA TYR A 70 -41.13 -0.74 -26.40
C TYR A 70 -39.87 -1.61 -26.50
N LEU A 71 -38.87 -1.36 -25.65
CA LEU A 71 -37.66 -2.19 -25.53
C LEU A 71 -38.00 -3.61 -25.12
N MET A 72 -38.76 -3.78 -24.04
CA MET A 72 -39.11 -5.11 -23.53
C MET A 72 -39.93 -5.92 -24.54
N ASN A 73 -40.84 -5.26 -25.26
CA ASN A 73 -41.58 -5.89 -26.37
C ASN A 73 -40.66 -6.30 -27.53
N SER A 74 -39.67 -5.47 -27.87
CA SER A 74 -38.68 -5.76 -28.92
C SER A 74 -37.75 -6.94 -28.59
N LEU A 75 -37.46 -7.13 -27.29
CA LEU A 75 -36.64 -8.21 -26.75
C LEU A 75 -37.41 -9.52 -26.51
N LYS A 76 -38.73 -9.58 -26.75
CA LYS A 76 -39.50 -10.82 -26.60
C LYS A 76 -38.96 -11.92 -27.52
N CYS A 77 -38.57 -13.05 -26.91
CA CYS A 77 -38.20 -14.26 -27.62
C CYS A 77 -39.42 -14.87 -28.31
N LYS A 78 -39.21 -15.45 -29.49
CA LYS A 78 -40.25 -16.20 -30.22
C LYS A 78 -40.24 -17.67 -29.81
N GLN A 79 -41.30 -18.40 -30.12
CA GLN A 79 -41.39 -19.86 -30.02
C GLN A 79 -41.43 -20.48 -31.43
N GLY A 80 -40.84 -21.66 -31.64
CA GLY A 80 -40.80 -22.35 -32.94
C GLY A 80 -39.42 -22.89 -33.33
N MET A 81 -39.30 -23.45 -34.53
CA MET A 81 -38.05 -24.01 -35.09
C MET A 81 -37.18 -22.93 -35.76
N LYS A 82 -35.84 -23.07 -35.68
CA LYS A 82 -34.82 -22.21 -36.33
C LYS A 82 -34.86 -20.73 -35.93
N ILE A 83 -35.09 -20.45 -34.65
CA ILE A 83 -35.16 -19.07 -34.11
C ILE A 83 -33.98 -18.69 -33.20
N GLU A 84 -32.95 -19.53 -33.12
CA GLU A 84 -31.83 -19.29 -32.20
C GLU A 84 -31.09 -17.99 -32.52
N ASP A 85 -30.84 -17.70 -33.81
CA ASP A 85 -30.25 -16.43 -34.26
C ASP A 85 -31.08 -15.20 -33.87
N HIS A 86 -32.39 -15.38 -33.72
CA HIS A 86 -33.30 -14.34 -33.27
C HIS A 86 -33.31 -14.22 -31.74
N ASN A 87 -33.42 -15.33 -31.02
CA ASN A 87 -33.63 -15.33 -29.57
C ASN A 87 -32.34 -15.14 -28.78
N LEU A 88 -31.20 -15.61 -29.30
CA LEU A 88 -29.94 -15.59 -28.57
C LEU A 88 -29.48 -14.16 -28.21
N PRO A 89 -29.38 -13.19 -29.13
CA PRO A 89 -29.00 -11.81 -28.77
C PRO A 89 -29.96 -11.18 -27.75
N ARG A 90 -31.27 -11.45 -27.89
CA ARG A 90 -32.31 -10.93 -27.00
C ARG A 90 -32.16 -11.46 -25.57
N ARG A 91 -31.95 -12.78 -25.45
CA ARG A 91 -31.71 -13.45 -24.19
C ARG A 91 -30.42 -12.95 -23.54
N CYS A 92 -29.33 -12.83 -24.29
CA CYS A 92 -28.08 -12.27 -23.77
C CYS A 92 -28.26 -10.86 -23.19
N ILE A 93 -29.03 -9.99 -23.85
CA ILE A 93 -29.34 -8.66 -23.31
C ILE A 93 -30.11 -8.77 -21.99
N LEU A 94 -31.17 -9.59 -21.94
CA LEU A 94 -32.01 -9.77 -20.75
C LEU A 94 -31.28 -10.44 -19.57
N GLU A 95 -30.37 -11.37 -19.87
CA GLU A 95 -29.70 -12.20 -18.87
C GLU A 95 -28.37 -11.65 -18.39
N TYR A 96 -27.65 -10.84 -19.18
CA TYR A 96 -26.30 -10.40 -18.79
C TYR A 96 -26.24 -8.97 -18.24
N PHE A 97 -27.26 -8.15 -18.50
CA PHE A 97 -27.32 -6.79 -18.00
C PHE A 97 -28.34 -6.72 -16.86
N HIS A 98 -27.99 -6.03 -15.78
CA HIS A 98 -28.82 -5.94 -14.58
C HIS A 98 -29.97 -4.91 -14.72
N SER A 99 -29.91 -4.03 -15.72
CA SER A 99 -30.93 -3.01 -15.97
C SER A 99 -31.05 -2.74 -17.46
N HIS A 100 -32.25 -2.36 -17.88
CA HIS A 100 -32.63 -2.11 -19.26
C HIS A 100 -33.43 -0.82 -19.33
N LYS A 101 -32.85 0.19 -19.98
CA LYS A 101 -33.47 1.49 -20.21
C LYS A 101 -33.53 1.77 -21.70
N CYS A 102 -34.57 2.42 -22.15
CA CYS A 102 -34.74 2.85 -23.53
C CYS A 102 -35.00 4.35 -23.59
N PHE A 103 -34.46 5.00 -24.61
CA PHE A 103 -34.81 6.34 -25.02
C PHE A 103 -35.01 6.33 -26.53
N VAL A 104 -36.14 6.86 -27.01
CA VAL A 104 -36.37 7.08 -28.43
C VAL A 104 -36.17 8.55 -28.73
N PHE A 105 -35.53 8.87 -29.85
CA PHE A 105 -35.27 10.25 -30.25
C PHE A 105 -35.89 10.46 -31.62
N GLY A 106 -36.72 11.49 -31.76
CA GLY A 106 -37.22 11.94 -33.05
C GLY A 106 -36.09 12.46 -33.96
N MET A 107 -36.44 12.84 -35.18
CA MET A 107 -35.51 13.52 -36.08
C MET A 107 -35.11 14.87 -35.45
N PRO A 108 -33.81 15.16 -35.26
CA PRO A 108 -33.38 16.38 -34.56
C PRO A 108 -33.80 17.68 -35.25
N THR A 109 -33.83 17.66 -36.59
CA THR A 109 -34.18 18.80 -37.43
C THR A 109 -34.51 18.28 -38.85
N PHE A 110 -34.85 19.19 -39.76
CA PHE A 110 -35.12 18.85 -41.16
C PHE A 110 -33.87 18.25 -41.85
N PRO A 111 -34.01 17.22 -42.71
CA PRO A 111 -32.87 16.50 -43.30
C PRO A 111 -31.81 17.37 -43.98
N LYS A 112 -32.19 18.52 -44.55
CA LYS A 112 -31.26 19.45 -45.21
C LYS A 112 -30.31 20.14 -44.24
N LYS A 113 -30.70 20.31 -42.97
CA LYS A 113 -29.88 20.95 -41.92
C LYS A 113 -29.01 19.96 -41.15
N LEU A 114 -29.21 18.65 -41.32
CA LEU A 114 -28.46 17.62 -40.56
C LEU A 114 -26.93 17.67 -40.79
N ARG A 115 -26.47 18.19 -41.93
CA ARG A 115 -25.03 18.34 -42.20
C ARG A 115 -24.35 19.36 -41.29
N ASP A 116 -25.13 20.31 -40.78
CA ASP A 116 -24.66 21.41 -39.94
C ASP A 116 -25.12 21.22 -38.47
N LEU A 117 -25.58 20.02 -38.09
CA LEU A 117 -26.23 19.74 -36.80
C LEU A 117 -25.41 20.19 -35.59
N GLU A 118 -24.09 19.99 -35.62
CA GLU A 118 -23.18 20.40 -34.54
C GLU A 118 -23.09 21.93 -34.34
N ASN A 119 -23.47 22.71 -35.36
CA ASN A 119 -23.42 24.17 -35.34
C ASN A 119 -24.80 24.81 -35.12
N LEU A 120 -25.87 24.01 -35.05
CA LEU A 120 -27.22 24.51 -34.81
C LEU A 120 -27.40 24.82 -33.32
N ALA A 121 -28.14 25.88 -33.02
CA ALA A 121 -28.59 26.13 -31.66
C ALA A 121 -29.78 25.22 -31.32
N ASP A 122 -30.04 24.98 -30.03
CA ASP A 122 -31.20 24.17 -29.60
C ASP A 122 -32.54 24.69 -30.16
N ASN A 123 -32.67 26.02 -30.36
CA ASN A 123 -33.86 26.64 -30.94
C ASN A 123 -34.04 26.34 -32.44
N ASP A 124 -33.02 25.83 -33.12
CA ASP A 124 -33.08 25.37 -34.51
C ASP A 124 -33.43 23.87 -34.64
N LEU A 125 -33.55 23.19 -33.49
CA LEU A 125 -33.88 21.78 -33.37
C LEU A 125 -35.36 21.59 -33.01
N ASP A 126 -35.83 20.36 -33.19
CA ASP A 126 -37.15 19.96 -32.72
C ASP A 126 -37.23 20.02 -31.18
N GLU A 127 -38.27 20.68 -30.66
CA GLU A 127 -38.43 20.91 -29.22
C GLU A 127 -38.56 19.61 -28.42
N GLU A 128 -39.25 18.60 -28.99
CA GLU A 128 -39.41 17.28 -28.35
C GLU A 128 -38.06 16.53 -28.34
N PHE A 129 -37.28 16.62 -29.42
CA PHE A 129 -35.92 16.10 -29.46
C PHE A 129 -35.02 16.72 -28.38
N VAL A 130 -35.03 18.05 -28.24
CA VAL A 130 -34.22 18.75 -27.22
C VAL A 130 -34.65 18.35 -25.81
N ALA A 131 -35.96 18.30 -25.54
CA ALA A 131 -36.49 17.87 -24.26
C ALA A 131 -36.08 16.42 -23.93
N GLN A 132 -36.09 15.55 -24.93
CA GLN A 132 -35.70 14.15 -24.79
C GLN A 132 -34.19 13.99 -24.56
N CYS A 133 -33.34 14.73 -25.26
CA CYS A 133 -31.90 14.79 -25.00
C CYS A 133 -31.60 15.21 -23.56
N LYS A 134 -32.31 16.23 -23.05
CA LYS A 134 -32.18 16.65 -21.66
C LYS A 134 -32.59 15.54 -20.69
N SER A 135 -33.75 14.91 -20.91
CA SER A 135 -34.23 13.78 -20.10
C SER A 135 -33.22 12.62 -20.07
N PHE A 136 -32.62 12.30 -21.22
CA PHE A 136 -31.56 11.30 -21.34
C PHE A 136 -30.32 11.70 -20.52
N CYS A 137 -29.80 12.93 -20.69
CA CYS A 137 -28.66 13.42 -19.94
C CYS A 137 -28.91 13.40 -18.43
N ASP A 138 -30.06 13.92 -17.99
CA ASP A 138 -30.46 13.93 -16.58
C ASP A 138 -30.52 12.50 -16.00
N TYR A 139 -31.05 11.54 -16.77
CA TYR A 139 -31.04 10.13 -16.38
C TYR A 139 -29.61 9.59 -16.24
N ILE A 140 -28.73 9.81 -17.22
CA ILE A 140 -27.34 9.31 -17.16
C ILE A 140 -26.58 9.92 -15.99
N PHE A 141 -26.71 11.23 -15.75
CA PHE A 141 -26.05 11.90 -14.63
C PHE A 141 -26.60 11.47 -13.25
N THR A 142 -27.88 11.12 -13.17
CA THR A 142 -28.53 10.75 -11.89
C THR A 142 -28.44 9.25 -11.60
N LYS A 143 -28.50 8.40 -12.63
CA LYS A 143 -28.60 6.93 -12.51
C LYS A 143 -27.33 6.20 -12.92
N GLY A 144 -26.38 6.88 -13.57
CA GLY A 144 -25.08 6.32 -13.90
C GLY A 144 -24.36 5.86 -12.63
N SER A 145 -23.99 4.57 -12.59
CA SER A 145 -23.23 4.01 -11.48
C SER A 145 -21.74 4.28 -11.66
N VAL A 146 -21.05 4.53 -10.56
CA VAL A 146 -19.59 4.58 -10.56
C VAL A 146 -19.07 3.19 -10.94
N LYS A 147 -18.10 3.14 -11.85
CA LYS A 147 -17.52 1.87 -12.30
C LYS A 147 -16.89 1.14 -11.12
N SER A 148 -17.26 -0.12 -10.94
CA SER A 148 -16.67 -1.03 -9.97
C SER A 148 -16.22 -2.34 -10.60
N VAL A 149 -15.34 -3.04 -9.89
CA VAL A 149 -14.89 -4.41 -10.19
C VAL A 149 -15.36 -5.38 -9.08
N PRO A 150 -15.34 -6.71 -9.31
CA PRO A 150 -15.69 -7.70 -8.29
C PRO A 150 -15.04 -7.41 -6.94
N GLY A 151 -15.84 -7.46 -5.88
CA GLY A 151 -15.45 -7.01 -4.54
C GLY A 151 -15.95 -5.60 -4.18
N GLY A 152 -16.66 -4.93 -5.10
CA GLY A 152 -17.25 -3.60 -4.84
C GLY A 152 -16.22 -2.47 -4.90
N ILE A 153 -15.03 -2.75 -5.43
CA ILE A 153 -13.93 -1.79 -5.50
C ILE A 153 -14.24 -0.77 -6.59
N VAL A 154 -14.25 0.49 -6.19
CA VAL A 154 -14.49 1.63 -7.08
C VAL A 154 -13.27 1.89 -7.94
N VAL A 155 -13.46 1.94 -9.25
CA VAL A 155 -12.38 2.14 -10.22
C VAL A 155 -12.08 3.62 -10.36
N ASN A 156 -10.88 4.03 -9.94
CA ASN A 156 -10.35 5.37 -10.19
C ASN A 156 -9.62 5.46 -11.56
N GLY A 157 -9.11 6.64 -11.92
CA GLY A 157 -8.45 6.86 -13.21
C GLY A 157 -7.19 6.02 -13.44
N ARG A 158 -6.37 5.80 -12.40
CA ARG A 158 -5.16 4.95 -12.49
C ARG A 158 -5.55 3.50 -12.74
N MET A 159 -6.52 3.00 -11.97
CA MET A 159 -7.05 1.66 -12.10
C MET A 159 -7.66 1.42 -13.48
N LEU A 160 -8.40 2.40 -14.01
CA LEU A 160 -8.95 2.33 -15.36
C LEU A 160 -7.85 2.24 -16.43
N GLY A 161 -6.78 3.01 -16.29
CA GLY A 161 -5.61 2.94 -17.17
C GLY A 161 -4.96 1.56 -17.17
N ASN A 162 -4.75 0.99 -15.98
CA ASN A 162 -4.17 -0.35 -15.81
C ASN A 162 -5.07 -1.47 -16.38
N LEU A 163 -6.40 -1.34 -16.21
CA LEU A 163 -7.38 -2.25 -16.84
C LEU A 163 -7.33 -2.15 -18.36
N ALA A 164 -7.25 -0.94 -18.91
CA ALA A 164 -7.17 -0.72 -20.36
C ALA A 164 -5.90 -1.35 -20.95
N VAL A 165 -4.74 -1.15 -20.31
CA VAL A 165 -3.47 -1.77 -20.72
C VAL A 165 -3.59 -3.30 -20.69
N SER A 166 -4.03 -3.87 -19.56
CA SER A 166 -4.20 -5.32 -19.40
C SER A 166 -5.10 -5.93 -20.48
N TYR A 167 -6.24 -5.30 -20.78
CA TYR A 167 -7.16 -5.81 -21.80
C TYR A 167 -6.59 -5.70 -23.21
N VAL A 168 -5.91 -4.59 -23.54
CA VAL A 168 -5.28 -4.41 -24.85
C VAL A 168 -4.15 -5.41 -25.07
N GLU A 169 -3.33 -5.68 -24.05
CA GLU A 169 -2.26 -6.68 -24.11
C GLU A 169 -2.81 -8.11 -24.27
N ALA A 170 -3.87 -8.45 -23.57
CA ALA A 170 -4.56 -9.73 -23.75
C ALA A 170 -5.03 -9.88 -25.21
N ILE A 171 -5.69 -8.87 -25.77
CA ILE A 171 -6.14 -8.88 -27.18
C ILE A 171 -4.95 -9.01 -28.13
N LYS A 172 -3.88 -8.24 -27.92
CA LYS A 172 -2.69 -8.24 -28.77
C LYS A 172 -1.98 -9.60 -28.78
N SER A 173 -1.98 -10.30 -27.65
CA SER A 173 -1.40 -11.64 -27.52
C SER A 173 -2.28 -12.77 -28.07
N GLY A 174 -3.48 -12.46 -28.55
CA GLY A 174 -4.47 -13.45 -28.99
C GLY A 174 -5.21 -14.14 -27.84
N SER A 175 -4.99 -13.69 -26.60
CA SER A 175 -5.71 -14.15 -25.42
C SER A 175 -7.07 -13.45 -25.30
N VAL A 176 -8.04 -14.12 -24.67
CA VAL A 176 -9.33 -13.50 -24.37
C VAL A 176 -9.20 -12.69 -23.07
N PRO A 177 -9.53 -11.38 -23.06
CA PRO A 177 -9.58 -10.58 -21.84
C PRO A 177 -10.37 -11.28 -20.74
N CYS A 178 -9.72 -11.51 -19.60
CA CYS A 178 -10.31 -12.12 -18.42
C CYS A 178 -10.40 -11.06 -17.31
N MET A 179 -11.62 -10.85 -16.80
CA MET A 179 -11.88 -9.85 -15.80
C MET A 179 -11.25 -10.19 -14.44
N GLU A 180 -11.37 -11.44 -13.99
CA GLU A 180 -10.72 -11.90 -12.75
C GLU A 180 -9.21 -11.71 -12.81
N ASN A 181 -8.56 -12.14 -13.90
CA ASN A 181 -7.12 -11.95 -14.07
C ASN A 181 -6.72 -10.47 -14.04
N ALA A 182 -7.51 -9.62 -14.71
CA ALA A 182 -7.26 -8.18 -14.71
C ALA A 182 -7.40 -7.57 -13.30
N VAL A 183 -8.35 -8.04 -12.49
CA VAL A 183 -8.52 -7.59 -11.10
C VAL A 183 -7.39 -8.07 -10.21
N VAL A 184 -6.93 -9.31 -10.39
CA VAL A 184 -5.77 -9.86 -9.64
C VAL A 184 -4.51 -9.09 -9.99
N ALA A 185 -4.20 -8.93 -11.28
CA ALA A 185 -3.04 -8.15 -11.71
C ALA A 185 -3.10 -6.69 -11.25
N LEU A 186 -4.31 -6.11 -11.25
CA LEU A 186 -4.53 -4.77 -10.74
C LEU A 186 -4.29 -4.70 -9.22
N ALA A 187 -4.79 -5.66 -8.44
CA ALA A 187 -4.54 -5.74 -7.00
C ALA A 187 -3.05 -5.88 -6.71
N GLU A 188 -2.35 -6.74 -7.43
CA GLU A 188 -0.90 -6.92 -7.27
C GLU A 188 -0.13 -5.63 -7.55
N SER A 189 -0.46 -4.93 -8.63
CA SER A 189 0.18 -3.67 -9.04
C SER A 189 -0.11 -2.54 -8.06
N GLU A 190 -1.39 -2.31 -7.73
CA GLU A 190 -1.82 -1.23 -6.83
C GLU A 190 -1.32 -1.47 -5.41
N ASN A 191 -1.37 -2.71 -4.89
CA ASN A 191 -0.85 -3.01 -3.55
C ASN A 191 0.67 -2.85 -3.47
N THR A 192 1.41 -3.22 -4.54
CA THR A 192 2.86 -2.98 -4.59
C THR A 192 3.18 -1.49 -4.54
N GLN A 193 2.43 -0.68 -5.27
CA GLN A 193 2.61 0.76 -5.24
C GLN A 193 2.18 1.36 -3.90
N ALA A 194 1.08 0.86 -3.31
CA ALA A 194 0.60 1.28 -2.00
C ALA A 194 1.65 1.04 -0.91
N VAL A 195 2.35 -0.10 -0.91
CA VAL A 195 3.47 -0.35 0.00
C VAL A 195 4.57 0.70 -0.20
N LYS A 196 5.00 0.96 -1.43
CA LYS A 196 6.05 1.97 -1.71
C LYS A 196 5.66 3.36 -1.23
N ASP A 197 4.41 3.75 -1.46
CA ASP A 197 3.89 5.04 -1.04
C ASP A 197 3.80 5.13 0.48
N ALA A 198 3.37 4.06 1.15
CA ALA A 198 3.30 3.96 2.60
C ALA A 198 4.70 3.98 3.25
N VAL A 199 5.67 3.25 2.71
CA VAL A 199 7.08 3.31 3.14
C VAL A 199 7.62 4.74 2.99
N SER A 200 7.41 5.36 1.82
CA SER A 200 7.86 6.74 1.58
C SER A 200 7.21 7.72 2.56
N LYS A 201 5.93 7.51 2.91
CA LYS A 201 5.20 8.29 3.91
C LYS A 201 5.79 8.08 5.30
N TYR A 202 6.01 6.84 5.71
CA TYR A 202 6.66 6.50 6.98
C TYR A 202 8.04 7.17 7.11
N GLU A 203 8.89 7.03 6.09
CA GLU A 203 10.23 7.65 6.05
C GLU A 203 10.14 9.17 6.15
N ALA A 204 9.21 9.81 5.43
CA ALA A 204 9.00 11.24 5.50
C ALA A 204 8.55 11.71 6.90
N GLU A 205 7.67 10.97 7.57
CA GLU A 205 7.23 11.28 8.93
C GLU A 205 8.36 11.06 9.96
N MET A 206 9.08 9.93 9.88
CA MET A 206 10.23 9.65 10.75
C MET A 206 11.34 10.70 10.59
N ASN A 207 11.61 11.15 9.36
CA ASN A 207 12.62 12.16 9.09
C ASN A 207 12.32 13.53 9.71
N LYS A 208 11.06 13.86 10.01
CA LYS A 208 10.72 15.07 10.79
C LYS A 208 11.31 15.02 12.20
N TYR A 209 11.49 13.81 12.74
CA TYR A 209 12.09 13.56 14.05
C TYR A 209 13.59 13.26 14.00
N ALA A 210 14.23 13.32 12.83
CA ALA A 210 15.66 12.98 12.69
C ALA A 210 16.60 13.78 13.62
N ARG A 211 16.18 15.01 14.02
CA ARG A 211 16.89 15.87 14.98
C ARG A 211 16.77 15.40 16.44
N LYS A 212 15.78 14.57 16.76
CA LYS A 212 15.60 13.97 18.09
C LYS A 212 16.49 12.76 18.31
N PHE A 213 17.14 12.24 17.26
CA PHE A 213 18.03 11.09 17.40
C PHE A 213 19.44 11.51 17.89
N PRO A 214 20.03 10.75 18.83
CA PRO A 214 19.44 9.57 19.46
C PRO A 214 18.36 9.91 20.51
N THR A 215 17.26 9.16 20.53
CA THR A 215 16.19 9.34 21.54
C THR A 215 16.71 9.02 22.95
N ARG A 216 16.13 9.62 23.99
CA ARG A 216 16.60 9.41 25.37
C ARG A 216 16.40 7.99 25.86
N THR A 217 15.31 7.36 25.44
CA THR A 217 14.93 5.99 25.81
C THR A 217 14.43 5.23 24.59
N GLU A 218 14.44 3.90 24.68
CA GLU A 218 13.82 3.03 23.67
C GLU A 218 12.31 3.27 23.60
N LEU A 219 11.67 3.55 24.73
CA LEU A 219 10.25 3.87 24.77
C LEU A 219 9.90 5.13 23.97
N GLU A 220 10.74 6.18 24.05
CA GLU A 220 10.54 7.40 23.25
C GLU A 220 10.66 7.11 21.75
N PHE A 221 11.60 6.26 21.35
CA PHE A 221 11.73 5.83 19.95
C PHE A 221 10.50 5.04 19.50
N PHE A 222 10.04 4.08 20.31
CA PHE A 222 8.89 3.25 20.02
C PHE A 222 7.60 4.07 19.85
N GLN A 223 7.39 5.08 20.68
CA GLN A 223 6.23 5.98 20.57
C GLN A 223 6.25 6.77 19.25
N LEU A 224 7.39 7.36 18.88
CA LEU A 224 7.54 8.07 17.61
C LEU A 224 7.31 7.15 16.41
N HIS A 225 7.83 5.93 16.51
CA HIS A 225 7.67 4.90 15.50
C HIS A 225 6.19 4.54 15.28
N MET A 226 5.44 4.20 16.34
CA MET A 226 4.01 3.85 16.22
C MET A 226 3.17 4.99 15.64
N GLU A 227 3.48 6.25 16.00
CA GLU A 227 2.80 7.41 15.41
C GLU A 227 3.06 7.52 13.90
N CYS A 228 4.30 7.32 13.46
CA CYS A 228 4.65 7.37 12.03
C CYS A 228 4.09 6.18 11.25
N GLU A 229 4.13 4.98 11.84
CA GLU A 229 3.60 3.75 11.28
C GLU A 229 2.10 3.88 11.02
N LYS A 230 1.35 4.45 11.98
CA LYS A 230 -0.09 4.68 11.83
C LYS A 230 -0.42 5.44 10.54
N PHE A 231 0.31 6.51 10.23
CA PHE A 231 0.07 7.29 9.00
C PHE A 231 0.38 6.48 7.72
N ALA A 232 1.38 5.60 7.77
CA ALA A 232 1.74 4.76 6.64
C ALA A 232 0.70 3.65 6.41
N VAL A 233 0.24 3.01 7.50
CA VAL A 233 -0.82 1.99 7.46
C VAL A 233 -2.14 2.58 6.97
N GLU A 234 -2.53 3.76 7.46
CA GLU A 234 -3.73 4.46 6.97
C GLU A 234 -3.64 4.71 5.45
N LEU A 235 -2.51 5.23 4.96
CA LEU A 235 -2.30 5.45 3.52
C LEU A 235 -2.32 4.15 2.71
N PHE A 236 -1.75 3.07 3.25
CA PHE A 236 -1.78 1.76 2.62
C PHE A 236 -3.20 1.22 2.51
N LEU A 237 -4.00 1.29 3.59
CA LEU A 237 -5.38 0.82 3.62
C LEU A 237 -6.29 1.62 2.68
N GLU A 238 -6.02 2.92 2.50
CA GLU A 238 -6.74 3.76 1.54
C GLU A 238 -6.47 3.37 0.07
N ARG A 239 -5.27 2.85 -0.23
CA ARG A 239 -4.80 2.61 -1.60
C ARG A 239 -4.80 1.14 -2.02
N SER A 240 -4.69 0.23 -1.07
CA SER A 240 -4.64 -1.21 -1.31
C SER A 240 -6.05 -1.81 -1.42
N PHE A 241 -6.15 -2.92 -2.12
CA PHE A 241 -7.35 -3.75 -2.13
C PHE A 241 -6.99 -5.20 -2.40
N LYS A 242 -7.81 -6.13 -1.87
CA LYS A 242 -7.63 -7.58 -2.06
C LYS A 242 -6.19 -8.05 -1.81
N ASP A 243 -5.60 -7.63 -0.68
CA ASP A 243 -4.23 -7.97 -0.28
C ASP A 243 -4.11 -9.39 0.30
N GLU A 244 -4.38 -10.40 -0.53
CA GLU A 244 -4.28 -11.82 -0.13
C GLU A 244 -2.82 -12.25 0.15
N GLY A 245 -1.84 -11.49 -0.37
CA GLY A 245 -0.40 -11.75 -0.19
C GLY A 245 0.24 -11.09 1.03
N GLN A 246 -0.55 -10.42 1.89
CA GLN A 246 -0.08 -9.76 3.12
C GLN A 246 1.08 -8.77 2.87
N LYS A 247 1.03 -8.00 1.77
CA LYS A 247 2.10 -7.06 1.39
C LYS A 247 2.31 -5.95 2.43
N HIS A 248 1.33 -5.72 3.31
CA HIS A 248 1.51 -4.90 4.50
C HIS A 248 2.77 -5.28 5.32
N GLN A 249 3.16 -6.55 5.39
CA GLN A 249 4.35 -6.99 6.15
C GLN A 249 5.66 -6.35 5.65
N LEU A 250 5.72 -5.94 4.38
CA LEU A 250 6.89 -5.26 3.82
C LEU A 250 7.11 -3.86 4.41
N LEU A 251 6.11 -3.30 5.12
CA LEU A 251 6.30 -2.09 5.92
C LEU A 251 7.17 -2.35 7.15
N GLU A 252 7.12 -3.56 7.72
CA GLU A 252 7.84 -3.92 8.95
C GLU A 252 9.35 -3.96 8.72
N ASP A 253 9.81 -4.46 7.56
CA ASP A 253 11.23 -4.53 7.21
C ASP A 253 11.91 -3.14 7.18
N HIS A 254 11.16 -2.08 6.87
CA HIS A 254 11.70 -0.70 6.85
C HIS A 254 11.82 -0.07 8.25
N ILE A 255 11.17 -0.64 9.26
CA ILE A 255 11.22 -0.18 10.66
C ILE A 255 12.62 -0.39 11.25
N GLU A 256 13.24 -1.53 10.93
CA GLU A 256 14.55 -1.94 11.44
C GLU A 256 15.64 -0.90 11.10
N THR A 257 15.54 -0.25 9.94
CA THR A 257 16.51 0.74 9.46
C THR A 257 16.59 1.99 10.35
N PHE A 258 15.45 2.51 10.81
CA PHE A 258 15.45 3.68 11.70
C PHE A 258 15.85 3.33 13.13
N SER A 259 15.54 2.10 13.58
CA SER A 259 16.03 1.60 14.87
C SER A 259 17.55 1.56 14.88
N GLN A 260 18.15 0.96 13.84
CA GLN A 260 19.60 0.91 13.67
C GLN A 260 20.22 2.31 13.60
N THR A 261 19.59 3.25 12.87
CA THR A 261 20.06 4.64 12.80
C THR A 261 20.05 5.33 14.17
N ASN A 262 19.03 5.08 14.99
CA ASN A 262 18.94 5.62 16.35
C ASN A 262 20.04 5.04 17.26
N GLU A 263 20.27 3.73 17.17
CA GLU A 263 21.35 3.05 17.89
C GLU A 263 22.74 3.53 17.49
N ASP A 264 23.00 3.70 16.18
CA ASP A 264 24.29 4.12 15.66
C ASP A 264 24.63 5.55 16.10
N LYS A 265 23.65 6.46 16.08
CA LYS A 265 23.83 7.82 16.60
C LYS A 265 24.11 7.83 18.11
N SER A 266 23.43 6.97 18.88
CA SER A 266 23.68 6.79 20.31
C SER A 266 25.10 6.28 20.55
N PHE A 267 25.53 5.26 19.80
CA PHE A 267 26.87 4.70 19.89
C PHE A 267 27.96 5.72 19.55
N GLN A 268 27.81 6.45 18.44
CA GLN A 268 28.77 7.47 18.03
C GLN A 268 28.88 8.60 19.05
N PHE A 269 27.76 9.08 19.58
CA PHE A 269 27.76 10.11 20.63
C PHE A 269 28.50 9.63 21.88
N CYS A 270 28.15 8.43 22.38
CA CYS A 270 28.78 7.86 23.58
C CYS A 270 30.28 7.62 23.38
N LYS A 271 30.69 7.14 22.20
CA LYS A 271 32.09 6.93 21.86
C LYS A 271 32.86 8.25 21.89
N ASN A 272 32.38 9.27 21.16
CA ASN A 272 33.05 10.57 21.11
C ASN A 272 33.14 11.23 22.49
N LEU A 273 32.08 11.12 23.29
CA LEU A 273 32.07 11.64 24.66
C LEU A 273 33.10 10.92 25.54
N LEU A 274 33.23 9.60 25.43
CA LEU A 274 34.26 8.87 26.16
C LEU A 274 35.66 9.24 25.71
N ASP A 275 35.89 9.30 24.39
CA ASP A 275 37.17 9.69 23.81
C ASP A 275 37.58 11.11 24.26
N GLU A 276 36.62 12.02 24.45
CA GLU A 276 36.85 13.36 25.00
C GLU A 276 37.17 13.32 26.50
N LEU A 277 36.38 12.59 27.29
CA LEU A 277 36.57 12.53 28.75
C LEU A 277 37.85 11.78 29.14
N SER A 278 38.30 10.82 28.33
CA SER A 278 39.48 9.99 28.64
C SER A 278 40.80 10.59 28.19
N GLN A 279 40.85 11.70 27.43
CA GLN A 279 42.10 12.23 26.85
C GLN A 279 43.19 12.49 27.90
N THR A 280 42.81 13.12 29.02
CA THR A 280 43.75 13.44 30.11
C THR A 280 44.24 12.18 30.80
N LEU A 281 43.33 11.25 31.08
CA LEU A 281 43.66 9.95 31.67
C LEU A 281 44.61 9.15 30.78
N GLU A 282 44.33 9.09 29.47
CA GLU A 282 45.15 8.38 28.48
C GLU A 282 46.54 9.01 28.33
N LYS A 283 46.61 10.35 28.33
CA LYS A 283 47.88 11.08 28.35
C LYS A 283 48.68 10.77 29.62
N ASN A 284 48.04 10.86 30.79
CA ASN A 284 48.68 10.58 32.08
C ASN A 284 49.18 9.13 32.17
N ILE A 285 48.43 8.17 31.61
CA ILE A 285 48.88 6.78 31.45
C ILE A 285 50.15 6.74 30.60
N SER A 286 50.14 7.34 29.41
CA SER A 286 51.26 7.29 28.46
C SER A 286 52.54 7.97 28.96
N GLU A 287 52.40 8.98 29.81
CA GLU A 287 53.51 9.72 30.43
C GLU A 287 53.96 9.12 31.77
N ASN A 288 53.45 7.93 32.14
CA ASN A 288 53.75 7.23 33.39
C ASN A 288 53.44 8.05 34.66
N TYR A 289 52.48 8.98 34.60
CA TYR A 289 52.16 9.90 35.70
C TYR A 289 51.73 9.22 37.01
N TYR A 290 51.09 8.05 36.90
CA TYR A 290 50.63 7.27 38.05
C TYR A 290 51.69 6.28 38.59
N MET A 291 52.89 6.22 37.99
CA MET A 291 53.98 5.33 38.41
C MET A 291 54.76 5.94 39.59
N LYS A 292 54.05 6.19 40.70
CA LYS A 292 54.57 6.76 41.94
C LYS A 292 53.81 6.23 43.16
N PRO A 293 54.38 6.29 44.38
CA PRO A 293 53.65 5.94 45.60
C PRO A 293 52.31 6.68 45.68
N GLY A 294 51.21 5.94 45.86
CA GLY A 294 49.84 6.48 45.88
C GLY A 294 49.18 6.69 44.50
N GLY A 295 49.86 6.42 43.39
CA GLY A 295 49.35 6.66 42.03
C GLY A 295 48.10 5.86 41.66
N HIS A 296 47.91 4.65 42.22
CA HIS A 296 46.68 3.87 42.05
C HIS A 296 45.43 4.64 42.54
N LYS A 297 45.54 5.34 43.67
CA LYS A 297 44.43 6.14 44.22
C LYS A 297 44.09 7.31 43.29
N LEU A 298 45.12 7.99 42.77
CA LEU A 298 44.96 9.10 41.82
C LEU A 298 44.31 8.64 40.51
N PHE A 299 44.74 7.50 39.96
CA PHE A 299 44.12 6.89 38.78
C PHE A 299 42.65 6.55 39.00
N PHE A 300 42.34 5.95 40.14
CA PHE A 300 40.97 5.55 40.48
C PHE A 300 40.04 6.76 40.64
N GLU A 301 40.51 7.83 41.29
CA GLU A 301 39.76 9.08 41.45
C GLU A 301 39.45 9.73 40.09
N GLU A 302 40.44 9.82 39.20
CA GLU A 302 40.26 10.38 37.85
C GLU A 302 39.30 9.53 37.00
N LYS A 303 39.44 8.21 37.04
CA LYS A 303 38.50 7.27 36.40
C LYS A 303 37.07 7.46 36.92
N MET A 304 36.88 7.62 38.23
CA MET A 304 35.56 7.82 38.82
C MET A 304 34.94 9.15 38.40
N MET A 305 35.73 10.23 38.33
CA MET A 305 35.26 11.52 37.82
C MET A 305 34.79 11.43 36.37
N ILE A 306 35.53 10.72 35.51
CA ILE A 306 35.14 10.47 34.12
C ILE A 306 33.82 9.69 34.07
N MET A 307 33.67 8.64 34.88
CA MET A 307 32.45 7.83 34.92
C MET A 307 31.22 8.63 35.38
N GLU A 308 31.34 9.44 36.43
CA GLU A 308 30.23 10.27 36.91
C GLU A 308 29.86 11.38 35.91
N THR A 309 30.87 12.01 35.28
CA THR A 309 30.64 12.99 34.22
C THR A 309 29.94 12.35 33.02
N TYR A 310 30.37 11.15 32.61
CA TYR A 310 29.71 10.39 31.55
C TYR A 310 28.26 10.04 31.91
N LYS A 311 27.98 9.59 33.14
CA LYS A 311 26.62 9.24 33.60
C LYS A 311 25.66 10.42 33.62
N THR A 312 26.16 11.62 33.90
CA THR A 312 25.31 12.82 34.07
C THR A 312 25.10 13.61 32.77
N LYS A 313 25.84 13.29 31.70
CA LYS A 313 25.66 13.94 30.39
C LYS A 313 24.34 13.55 29.70
N PRO A 314 23.51 14.52 29.26
CA PRO A 314 22.32 14.25 28.47
C PRO A 314 22.66 13.89 27.01
N GLY A 315 21.73 13.24 26.30
CA GLY A 315 21.86 12.95 24.87
C GLY A 315 22.59 11.67 24.49
N ARG A 316 22.94 10.82 25.48
CA ARG A 316 23.64 9.54 25.28
C ARG A 316 22.83 8.50 24.51
N GLY A 317 21.51 8.62 24.56
CA GLY A 317 20.60 7.74 23.84
C GLY A 317 20.43 6.36 24.48
N VAL A 318 19.94 5.42 23.67
CA VAL A 318 19.55 4.06 24.09
C VAL A 318 20.72 3.13 24.42
N LYS A 319 21.88 3.30 23.77
CA LYS A 319 23.11 2.56 24.10
C LYS A 319 23.97 3.32 25.10
N VAL A 320 23.54 3.26 26.36
CA VAL A 320 24.40 3.59 27.52
C VAL A 320 25.33 2.38 27.78
N LEU A 321 26.28 2.16 26.86
CA LEU A 321 27.40 1.21 26.92
C LEU A 321 27.25 -0.03 27.83
N HIS A 322 26.78 -1.14 27.24
CA HIS A 322 27.23 -2.51 27.58
C HIS A 322 28.73 -2.76 27.22
N LYS A 323 29.52 -1.68 27.00
CA LYS A 323 30.93 -1.69 26.54
C LYS A 323 31.83 -0.70 27.32
N LEU A 324 31.53 -0.43 28.60
CA LEU A 324 32.51 0.16 29.54
C LEU A 324 33.76 -0.72 29.73
N GLY A 325 33.74 -1.95 29.21
CA GLY A 325 34.87 -2.88 29.17
C GLY A 325 36.11 -2.34 28.46
N HIS A 326 36.05 -1.39 27.52
CA HIS A 326 37.26 -0.88 26.85
C HIS A 326 38.16 -0.03 27.76
N ILE A 327 37.56 0.80 28.61
CA ILE A 327 38.30 1.56 29.64
C ILE A 327 38.81 0.60 30.73
N SER A 328 38.04 -0.44 31.05
CA SER A 328 38.43 -1.47 32.03
C SER A 328 39.53 -2.41 31.52
N MET A 329 39.54 -2.76 30.23
CA MET A 329 40.57 -3.59 29.59
C MET A 329 41.90 -2.84 29.45
N ARG A 330 41.89 -1.55 29.08
CA ARG A 330 43.10 -0.70 29.08
C ARG A 330 43.65 -0.49 30.50
N ALA A 331 42.78 -0.33 31.50
CA ALA A 331 43.18 -0.28 32.90
C ALA A 331 43.79 -1.62 33.38
N GLY A 332 43.26 -2.76 32.92
CA GLY A 332 43.82 -4.09 33.21
C GLY A 332 45.22 -4.29 32.65
N ALA A 333 45.50 -3.79 31.44
CA ALA A 333 46.84 -3.79 30.85
C ALA A 333 47.84 -2.93 31.66
N TYR A 334 47.40 -1.76 32.12
CA TYR A 334 48.20 -0.87 32.98
C TYR A 334 48.54 -1.50 34.34
N ILE A 335 47.60 -2.23 34.95
CA ILE A 335 47.84 -2.99 36.19
C ILE A 335 48.84 -4.13 35.96
N HIS A 336 48.76 -4.81 34.81
CA HIS A 336 49.66 -5.91 34.46
C HIS A 336 51.11 -5.43 34.18
N GLU A 337 51.29 -4.30 33.49
CA GLU A 337 52.62 -3.67 33.30
C GLU A 337 53.19 -3.09 34.60
N SER A 338 52.35 -2.46 35.42
CA SER A 338 52.75 -2.00 36.77
C SER A 338 53.20 -3.17 37.64
N TRP A 339 52.53 -4.33 37.53
CA TRP A 339 52.91 -5.57 38.22
C TRP A 339 54.24 -6.14 37.73
N GLY A 340 54.56 -6.04 36.44
CA GLY A 340 55.87 -6.44 35.90
C GLY A 340 57.03 -5.61 36.47
N ILE A 341 56.83 -4.29 36.61
CA ILE A 341 57.81 -3.36 37.20
C ILE A 341 57.93 -3.58 38.72
N ILE A 342 56.83 -3.89 39.40
CA ILE A 342 56.84 -4.27 40.83
C ILE A 342 57.57 -5.60 41.02
N HIS A 343 57.40 -6.58 40.13
CA HIS A 343 58.06 -7.89 40.20
C HIS A 343 59.58 -7.80 39.96
N GLU A 344 60.04 -6.95 39.04
CA GLU A 344 61.47 -6.64 38.85
C GLU A 344 62.09 -5.88 40.04
N SER A 345 61.27 -5.17 40.80
CA SER A 345 61.68 -4.50 42.04
C SER A 345 61.56 -5.39 43.29
N TRP A 346 61.04 -6.63 43.16
CA TRP A 346 60.63 -7.53 44.25
C TRP A 346 61.54 -8.75 44.45
N GLU A 347 62.83 -8.64 44.17
CA GLU A 347 63.84 -9.60 44.68
C GLU A 347 64.04 -9.51 46.21
N LEU A 348 63.26 -8.71 46.96
CA LEU A 348 63.41 -8.56 48.41
C LEU A 348 62.08 -8.64 49.19
N GLY A 349 61.73 -9.85 49.60
CA GLY A 349 61.39 -10.12 51.01
C GLY A 349 59.96 -9.87 51.53
N HIS A 350 59.17 -10.95 51.56
CA HIS A 350 58.29 -11.36 52.68
C HIS A 350 56.95 -10.69 53.01
N ILE A 351 56.37 -9.81 52.18
CA ILE A 351 54.97 -9.30 52.41
C ILE A 351 53.96 -9.87 51.37
N SER A 352 54.32 -10.92 50.63
CA SER A 352 53.50 -11.55 49.58
C SER A 352 52.27 -12.33 50.11
N MET A 353 52.32 -12.90 51.33
CA MET A 353 51.28 -13.87 51.74
C MET A 353 49.95 -13.27 52.23
N ARG A 354 49.87 -11.98 52.56
CA ARG A 354 48.60 -11.37 53.03
C ARG A 354 47.78 -10.68 51.94
N ALA A 355 48.42 -10.22 50.85
CA ALA A 355 47.71 -9.52 49.77
C ALA A 355 47.01 -10.49 48.79
N GLY A 356 47.53 -11.72 48.63
CA GLY A 356 46.92 -12.74 47.77
C GLY A 356 45.53 -13.20 48.24
N GLY A 357 45.27 -13.21 49.55
CA GLY A 357 43.98 -13.62 50.12
C GLY A 357 42.82 -12.67 49.80
N ILE A 358 43.08 -11.36 49.80
CA ILE A 358 42.04 -10.33 49.57
C ILE A 358 41.65 -10.27 48.08
N ILE A 359 42.58 -10.59 47.18
CA ILE A 359 42.33 -10.62 45.73
C ILE A 359 41.53 -11.87 45.35
N HIS A 360 41.74 -13.02 46.01
CA HIS A 360 40.95 -14.22 45.77
C HIS A 360 39.48 -14.06 46.21
N GLU A 361 39.22 -13.35 47.30
CA GLU A 361 37.85 -13.00 47.74
C GLU A 361 37.17 -12.00 46.78
N SER A 362 37.92 -11.02 46.26
CA SER A 362 37.40 -10.05 45.29
C SER A 362 37.06 -10.69 43.93
N TRP A 363 37.80 -11.73 43.52
CA TRP A 363 37.51 -12.52 42.32
C TRP A 363 36.30 -13.46 42.54
N GLY A 364 36.11 -13.99 43.74
CA GLY A 364 34.94 -14.79 44.13
C GLY A 364 33.63 -13.99 44.05
N ILE A 365 33.63 -12.74 44.50
CA ILE A 365 32.46 -11.83 44.45
C ILE A 365 32.07 -11.48 43.00
N ILE A 366 33.04 -11.37 42.10
CA ILE A 366 32.80 -11.14 40.66
C ILE A 366 32.16 -12.38 40.02
N HIS A 367 32.53 -13.60 40.43
CA HIS A 367 31.98 -14.83 39.87
C HIS A 367 30.54 -15.14 40.35
N GLU A 368 30.21 -14.79 41.61
CA GLU A 368 28.85 -14.94 42.15
C GLU A 368 27.85 -13.93 41.57
N SER A 369 28.33 -12.79 41.06
CA SER A 369 27.49 -11.78 40.40
C SER A 369 27.08 -12.14 38.96
N TRP A 370 27.63 -13.24 38.40
CA TRP A 370 27.43 -13.68 37.01
C TRP A 370 26.57 -14.94 36.88
N GLY A 371 26.09 -15.50 38.00
CA GLY A 371 25.19 -16.65 38.01
C GLY A 371 23.84 -16.27 38.59
N HIS A 372 22.89 -15.91 37.72
CA HIS A 372 21.43 -16.08 37.82
C HIS A 372 20.70 -14.95 37.10
N TYR A 373 20.28 -15.23 35.87
CA TYR A 373 18.98 -14.80 35.36
C TYR A 373 18.25 -16.07 34.91
N PRO A 374 16.92 -16.19 35.14
CA PRO A 374 16.12 -17.29 34.60
C PRO A 374 16.10 -17.28 33.07
#